data_AF-A0A521BXN5-F1
#
_entry.id   AF-A0A521BXN5-F1
#
_cell.length_a   1.000
_cell.length_b   1.000
_cell.length_c   1.000
_cell.angle_alpha   90.00
_cell.angle_beta   90.00
_cell.angle_gamma   90.00
#
_symmetry.space_group_name_H-M   'P 1'
#
loop_
_entity.id
_entity.type
_entity.pdbx_description
1 polymer ?
#
loop_
_entity_poly.entity_id
_entity_poly.type
_entity_poly.pdbx_seq_one_letter_code
_entity_poly.pdbx_strand_id
1 'polypeptide(L)'
;MERRKFIKLTGSFSALATSGLIFSCSNTPTNAYEEELKIRSLAPFNVGEFEDRVSYHIKLIGNGVKTGLTGADDNIICEAPCLSSFGPNHGNDYLAGRGILVRYFGSPEAKELLDIDFKKNIVSTADAIWQTRKPSNNQFKPEFTSRQNDKAYIDKFRSLWALADEVYEWDIDRMKDQNKYGVCQSIGLDAFGAAIKYLK
;
A
#
# COMPACT_ATOMS: atom_id res chain seq x y z
N MET A 1 -20.19 -20.02 2.73
CA MET A 1 -20.07 -20.06 4.21
C MET A 1 -19.68 -18.66 4.71
N GLU A 2 -20.61 -17.71 4.67
CA GLU A 2 -21.61 -17.35 5.71
C GLU A 2 -21.02 -16.59 6.92
N ARG A 3 -20.54 -15.34 6.69
CA ARG A 3 -20.26 -14.31 7.72
C ARG A 3 -21.43 -14.11 8.71
N ARG A 4 -22.67 -14.48 8.32
CA ARG A 4 -23.88 -14.38 9.15
C ARG A 4 -23.95 -15.41 10.28
N LYS A 5 -23.20 -16.52 10.21
CA LYS A 5 -23.16 -17.50 11.31
C LYS A 5 -22.33 -17.01 12.51
N PHE A 6 -21.28 -16.22 12.27
CA PHE A 6 -20.42 -15.72 13.34
C PHE A 6 -21.12 -14.70 14.24
N ILE A 7 -21.88 -13.76 13.64
CA ILE A 7 -22.65 -12.74 14.39
C ILE A 7 -23.84 -13.36 15.14
N LYS A 8 -24.44 -14.43 14.61
CA LYS A 8 -25.48 -15.18 15.35
C LYS A 8 -24.91 -15.90 16.56
N LEU A 9 -23.70 -16.46 16.47
CA LEU A 9 -23.08 -17.18 17.59
C LEU A 9 -22.73 -16.22 18.73
N THR A 10 -22.22 -15.01 18.42
CA THR A 10 -21.89 -14.00 19.46
C THR A 10 -23.13 -13.30 20.04
N GLY A 11 -24.19 -13.12 19.25
CA GLY A 11 -25.47 -12.58 19.71
C GLY A 11 -26.28 -13.54 20.59
N SER A 12 -26.14 -14.85 20.39
CA SER A 12 -26.84 -15.85 21.22
C SER A 12 -26.21 -16.05 22.61
N PHE A 13 -24.93 -15.69 22.81
CA PHE A 13 -24.29 -15.72 24.12
C PHE A 13 -24.60 -14.50 24.99
N SER A 14 -25.07 -13.39 24.40
CA SER A 14 -25.35 -12.14 25.11
C SER A 14 -26.80 -12.04 25.62
N ALA A 15 -27.70 -12.94 25.23
CA ALA A 15 -29.11 -12.91 25.61
C ALA A 15 -29.52 -13.92 26.71
N LEU A 16 -28.57 -14.66 27.28
CA LEU A 16 -28.81 -15.65 28.35
C LEU A 16 -28.39 -15.15 29.75
N ALA A 17 -28.29 -13.84 29.92
CA ALA A 17 -27.93 -13.20 31.20
C ALA A 17 -29.07 -12.38 31.83
N THR A 18 -30.32 -12.58 31.42
CA THR A 18 -31.47 -11.86 31.99
C THR A 18 -32.64 -12.79 32.28
N SER A 19 -32.52 -13.61 33.33
CA SER A 19 -33.64 -13.95 34.21
C SER A 19 -33.18 -14.85 35.34
N GLY A 20 -33.35 -14.37 36.58
CA GLY A 20 -33.51 -15.24 37.73
C GLY A 20 -32.37 -15.23 38.74
N LEU A 21 -32.72 -14.67 39.90
CA LEU A 21 -32.20 -14.96 41.24
C LEU A 21 -30.97 -14.18 41.71
N ILE A 22 -31.31 -13.17 42.52
CA ILE A 22 -30.46 -12.53 43.51
C ILE A 22 -29.96 -13.60 44.48
N PHE A 23 -28.74 -14.08 44.30
CA PHE A 23 -27.96 -14.72 45.35
C PHE A 23 -26.67 -13.94 45.53
N SER A 24 -26.63 -13.18 46.63
CA SER A 24 -25.42 -12.65 47.24
C SER A 24 -24.51 -13.83 47.61
N CYS A 25 -23.40 -14.03 46.90
CA CYS A 25 -22.31 -14.92 47.30
C CYS A 25 -20.96 -14.40 46.79
N SER A 26 -20.20 -13.80 47.71
CA SER A 26 -18.72 -13.73 47.81
C SER A 26 -17.86 -13.30 46.62
N ASN A 27 -17.07 -12.24 46.84
CA ASN A 27 -15.87 -11.90 46.07
C ASN A 27 -14.85 -13.06 46.07
N THR A 28 -14.87 -13.92 45.04
CA THR A 28 -13.74 -14.79 44.66
C THR A 28 -13.74 -15.02 43.14
N PRO A 29 -12.60 -15.34 42.56
CA PRO A 29 -11.81 -14.49 41.67
C PRO A 29 -12.34 -14.51 40.22
N THR A 30 -13.06 -13.47 39.80
CA THR A 30 -13.37 -13.23 38.37
C THR A 30 -12.10 -13.29 37.50
N ASN A 31 -10.95 -12.94 38.08
CA ASN A 31 -9.65 -12.96 37.43
C ASN A 31 -9.12 -14.37 37.11
N ALA A 32 -9.35 -15.41 37.92
CA ALA A 32 -8.70 -16.70 37.68
C ALA A 32 -9.41 -17.50 36.57
N TYR A 33 -10.74 -17.43 36.53
CA TYR A 33 -11.54 -18.11 35.51
C TYR A 33 -11.40 -17.44 34.13
N GLU A 34 -11.37 -16.10 34.09
CA GLU A 34 -11.08 -15.36 32.86
C GLU A 34 -9.67 -15.65 32.34
N GLU A 35 -8.68 -15.74 33.22
CA GLU A 35 -7.31 -16.05 32.82
C GLU A 35 -7.15 -17.50 32.36
N GLU A 36 -7.85 -18.45 32.99
CA GLU A 36 -7.92 -19.83 32.52
C GLU A 36 -8.59 -19.93 31.13
N LEU A 37 -9.64 -19.15 30.88
CA LEU A 37 -10.28 -19.04 29.56
C LEU A 37 -9.35 -18.41 28.52
N LYS A 38 -8.56 -17.39 28.86
CA LYS A 38 -7.53 -16.84 27.95
C LYS A 38 -6.45 -17.86 27.65
N ILE A 39 -5.93 -18.55 28.66
CA ILE A 39 -4.93 -19.60 28.49
C ILE A 39 -5.48 -20.72 27.61
N ARG A 40 -6.72 -21.18 27.84
CA ARG A 40 -7.36 -22.24 27.04
C ARG A 40 -7.72 -21.80 25.62
N SER A 41 -8.10 -20.53 25.43
CA SER A 41 -8.41 -19.99 24.09
C SER A 41 -7.17 -19.70 23.25
N LEU A 42 -6.02 -19.44 23.89
CA LEU A 42 -4.73 -19.25 23.24
C LEU A 42 -3.88 -20.53 23.17
N ALA A 43 -4.14 -21.54 24.01
CA ALA A 43 -3.44 -22.84 23.98
C ALA A 43 -3.45 -23.54 22.60
N PRO A 44 -4.50 -23.45 21.76
CA PRO A 44 -4.47 -23.99 20.40
C PRO A 44 -3.91 -23.00 19.36
N PHE A 45 -3.56 -21.75 19.74
CA PHE A 45 -3.04 -20.77 18.80
C PHE A 45 -1.55 -21.01 18.53
N ASN A 46 -1.26 -21.51 17.34
CA ASN A 46 0.12 -21.65 16.87
C ASN A 46 0.63 -20.30 16.36
N VAL A 47 1.40 -19.59 17.19
CA VAL A 47 2.00 -18.30 16.86
C VAL A 47 2.87 -18.40 15.60
N GLY A 48 3.70 -19.45 15.48
CA GLY A 48 4.59 -19.62 14.32
C GLY A 48 3.82 -19.80 13.01
N GLU A 49 2.78 -20.65 13.00
CA GLU A 49 1.94 -20.82 11.81
C GLU A 49 1.21 -19.52 11.43
N PHE A 50 0.77 -18.76 12.42
CA PHE A 50 0.15 -17.46 12.17
C PHE A 50 1.14 -16.46 11.56
N GLU A 51 2.34 -16.34 12.12
CA GLU A 51 3.41 -15.46 11.62
C GLU A 51 3.84 -15.86 10.20
N ASP A 52 3.96 -17.16 9.92
CA ASP A 52 4.26 -17.67 8.58
C ASP A 52 3.18 -17.27 7.56
N ARG A 53 1.90 -17.39 7.95
CA ARG A 53 0.77 -17.00 7.09
C ARG A 53 0.72 -15.49 6.85
N VAL A 54 0.96 -14.68 7.88
CA VAL A 54 1.03 -13.22 7.76
C VAL A 54 2.17 -12.84 6.82
N SER A 55 3.36 -13.43 7.03
CA SER A 55 4.54 -13.19 6.18
C SER A 55 4.28 -13.58 4.74
N TYR A 56 3.67 -14.74 4.50
CA TYR A 56 3.26 -15.17 3.16
C TYR A 56 2.35 -14.13 2.48
N HIS A 57 1.34 -13.61 3.18
CA HIS A 57 0.43 -12.62 2.62
C HIS A 57 1.10 -11.26 2.37
N ILE A 58 2.01 -10.82 3.24
CA ILE A 58 2.81 -9.62 3.04
C ILE A 58 3.64 -9.74 1.76
N LYS A 59 4.35 -10.87 1.57
CA LYS A 59 5.12 -11.14 0.35
C LYS A 59 4.23 -11.22 -0.88
N LEU A 60 3.06 -11.85 -0.78
CA LEU A 60 2.10 -11.94 -1.88
C LEU A 60 1.62 -10.54 -2.32
N ILE A 61 1.26 -9.68 -1.37
CA ILE A 61 0.86 -8.29 -1.63
C ILE A 61 2.03 -7.51 -2.24
N GLY A 62 3.23 -7.59 -1.67
CA GLY A 62 4.41 -6.91 -2.19
C GLY A 62 4.73 -7.31 -3.63
N ASN A 63 4.63 -8.60 -3.96
CA ASN A 63 4.83 -9.09 -5.33
C ASN A 63 3.73 -8.61 -6.28
N GLY A 64 2.48 -8.56 -5.81
CA GLY A 64 1.38 -7.97 -6.55
C GLY A 64 1.62 -6.50 -6.86
N VAL A 65 2.10 -5.72 -5.89
CA VAL A 65 2.45 -4.31 -6.07
C VAL A 65 3.61 -4.16 -7.05
N LYS A 66 4.70 -4.93 -6.89
CA LYS A 66 5.84 -4.88 -7.83
C LYS A 66 5.41 -5.20 -9.26
N THR A 67 4.60 -6.24 -9.44
CA THR A 67 4.15 -6.69 -10.75
C THR A 67 3.17 -5.69 -11.39
N GLY A 68 2.22 -5.21 -10.59
CA GLY A 68 1.15 -4.32 -11.03
C GLY A 68 1.60 -2.89 -11.25
N LEU A 69 2.40 -2.31 -10.35
CA LEU A 69 2.77 -0.89 -10.35
C LEU A 69 4.15 -0.59 -10.94
N THR A 70 4.74 -1.53 -11.67
CA THR A 70 5.95 -1.27 -12.46
C THR A 70 5.57 -1.17 -13.93
N GLY A 71 6.21 -0.31 -14.71
CA GLY A 71 6.08 -0.30 -16.18
C GLY A 71 6.43 -1.66 -16.80
N ALA A 72 5.88 -1.95 -17.98
CA ALA A 72 6.12 -3.23 -18.66
C ALA A 72 7.59 -3.37 -19.07
N ASP A 73 8.16 -2.30 -19.64
CA ASP A 73 9.45 -2.36 -20.31
C ASP A 73 10.53 -1.50 -19.63
N ASP A 74 10.14 -0.37 -19.03
CA ASP A 74 11.06 0.64 -18.48
C ASP A 74 11.41 0.44 -17.00
N ASN A 75 10.73 -0.48 -16.31
CA ASN A 75 10.89 -0.76 -14.88
C ASN A 75 10.54 0.42 -13.96
N ILE A 76 9.91 1.47 -14.48
CA ILE A 76 9.54 2.66 -13.72
C ILE A 76 8.36 2.31 -12.80
N ILE A 77 8.38 2.81 -11.56
CA ILE A 77 7.26 2.68 -10.64
C ILE A 77 6.19 3.70 -11.05
N CYS A 78 5.00 3.19 -11.33
CA CYS A 78 3.84 3.92 -11.79
C CYS A 78 2.74 3.91 -10.74
N GLU A 79 1.82 4.86 -10.83
CA GLU A 79 0.57 4.81 -10.08
C GLU A 79 -0.51 4.07 -10.85
N ALA A 80 -1.56 3.63 -10.16
CA ALA A 80 -2.67 2.95 -10.82
C ALA A 80 -3.27 3.89 -11.89
N PRO A 81 -3.46 3.42 -13.13
CA PRO A 81 -3.95 4.24 -14.24
C PRO A 81 -5.46 4.44 -14.14
N CYS A 82 -5.89 5.21 -13.15
CA CYS A 82 -7.29 5.55 -12.92
C CYS A 82 -7.46 7.06 -13.10
N LEU A 83 -8.53 7.54 -13.75
CA LEU A 83 -8.79 8.97 -13.94
C LEU A 83 -8.81 9.75 -12.61
N SER A 84 -9.24 9.11 -11.53
CA SER A 84 -9.19 9.66 -10.17
C SER A 84 -7.78 10.04 -9.71
N SER A 85 -6.76 9.37 -10.24
CA SER A 85 -5.35 9.58 -9.92
C SER A 85 -4.69 10.68 -10.75
N PHE A 86 -5.33 11.14 -11.84
CA PHE A 86 -4.76 12.12 -12.79
C PHE A 86 -5.59 13.41 -12.88
N GLY A 87 -6.75 13.47 -12.22
CA GLY A 87 -7.66 14.62 -12.23
C GLY A 87 -7.28 15.74 -11.26
N PRO A 88 -7.85 16.95 -11.42
CA PRO A 88 -7.43 18.15 -10.69
C PRO A 88 -7.79 18.19 -9.20
N ASN A 89 -8.75 17.36 -8.77
CA ASN A 89 -9.28 17.37 -7.40
C ASN A 89 -8.49 16.46 -6.44
N HIS A 90 -8.03 15.31 -6.94
CA HIS A 90 -7.38 14.28 -6.12
C HIS A 90 -6.05 13.81 -6.71
N GLY A 91 -5.69 14.23 -7.92
CA GLY A 91 -4.46 13.80 -8.57
C GLY A 91 -3.24 14.09 -7.69
N ASN A 92 -3.19 15.24 -7.02
CA ASN A 92 -2.10 15.58 -6.10
C ASN A 92 -1.88 14.54 -4.98
N ASP A 93 -2.94 13.92 -4.46
CA ASP A 93 -2.83 12.91 -3.40
C ASP A 93 -2.28 11.59 -3.95
N TYR A 94 -2.66 11.24 -5.18
CA TYR A 94 -2.13 10.06 -5.88
C TYR A 94 -0.68 10.25 -6.36
N LEU A 95 -0.34 11.46 -6.83
CA LEU A 95 1.01 11.86 -7.23
C LEU A 95 1.98 11.62 -6.07
N ALA A 96 1.62 12.12 -4.88
CA ALA A 96 2.40 11.88 -3.67
C ALA A 96 2.51 10.39 -3.32
N GLY A 97 1.45 9.61 -3.57
CA GLY A 97 1.40 8.17 -3.34
C GLY A 97 2.55 7.40 -3.99
N ARG A 98 2.91 7.74 -5.24
CA ARG A 98 4.06 7.12 -5.94
C ARG A 98 5.38 7.41 -5.23
N GLY A 99 5.66 8.67 -4.92
CA GLY A 99 6.88 9.07 -4.20
C GLY A 99 7.00 8.38 -2.85
N ILE A 100 5.90 8.37 -2.09
CA ILE A 100 5.81 7.69 -0.79
C ILE A 100 6.11 6.19 -0.95
N LEU A 101 5.52 5.53 -1.95
CA LEU A 101 5.75 4.11 -2.23
C LEU A 101 7.24 3.82 -2.51
N VAL A 102 7.86 4.63 -3.37
CA VAL A 102 9.29 4.51 -3.70
C VAL A 102 10.16 4.72 -2.46
N ARG A 103 9.85 5.71 -1.61
CA ARG A 103 10.57 5.95 -0.36
C ARG A 103 10.51 4.75 0.58
N TYR A 104 9.33 4.15 0.76
CA TYR A 104 9.17 2.96 1.59
C TYR A 104 9.89 1.75 1.00
N PHE A 105 9.80 1.48 -0.30
CA PHE A 105 10.57 0.39 -0.92
C PHE A 105 12.09 0.57 -0.80
N GLY A 106 12.56 1.81 -0.70
CA GLY A 106 13.95 2.12 -0.39
C GLY A 106 14.35 1.97 1.08
N SER A 107 13.42 1.72 2.01
CA SER A 107 13.71 1.64 3.44
C SER A 107 14.24 0.25 3.85
N PRO A 108 15.18 0.15 4.81
CA PRO A 108 15.66 -1.14 5.31
C PRO A 108 14.52 -2.01 5.89
N GLU A 109 13.61 -1.39 6.65
CA GLU A 109 12.52 -2.06 7.36
C GLU A 109 11.54 -2.70 6.37
N ALA A 110 11.17 -1.97 5.30
CA ALA A 110 10.29 -2.50 4.27
C ALA A 110 10.97 -3.61 3.47
N LYS A 111 12.28 -3.52 3.21
CA LYS A 111 13.02 -4.57 2.51
C LYS A 111 13.08 -5.86 3.29
N GLU A 112 13.36 -5.77 4.59
CA GLU A 112 13.39 -6.91 5.50
C GLU A 112 12.02 -7.60 5.57
N LEU A 113 10.96 -6.80 5.72
CA LEU A 113 9.60 -7.32 5.84
C LEU A 113 9.04 -7.88 4.52
N LEU A 114 9.28 -7.21 3.40
CA LEU A 114 8.75 -7.61 2.10
C LEU A 114 9.57 -8.72 1.45
N ASP A 115 10.89 -8.77 1.70
CA ASP A 115 11.82 -9.71 1.06
C ASP A 115 11.70 -9.68 -0.49
N ILE A 116 11.59 -8.47 -1.05
CA ILE A 116 11.44 -8.20 -2.48
C ILE A 116 12.46 -7.16 -2.91
N ASP A 117 13.22 -7.47 -3.97
CA ASP A 117 14.20 -6.54 -4.52
C ASP A 117 13.54 -5.50 -5.44
N PHE A 118 13.45 -4.25 -4.99
CA PHE A 118 13.01 -3.10 -5.79
C PHE A 118 14.15 -2.24 -6.36
N LYS A 119 15.42 -2.67 -6.22
CA LYS A 119 16.58 -1.83 -6.58
C LYS A 119 16.50 -1.31 -8.01
N LYS A 120 16.28 -2.19 -8.98
CA LYS A 120 16.17 -1.80 -10.40
C LYS A 120 15.03 -0.80 -10.60
N ASN A 121 13.88 -1.04 -9.98
CA ASN A 121 12.70 -0.20 -10.11
C ASN A 121 12.93 1.21 -9.55
N ILE A 122 13.53 1.30 -8.37
CA ILE A 122 13.85 2.57 -7.71
C ILE A 122 14.84 3.38 -8.57
N VAL A 123 15.92 2.74 -9.04
CA VAL A 123 16.94 3.41 -9.87
C VAL A 123 16.34 3.88 -11.20
N SER A 124 15.62 3.02 -11.91
CA SER A 124 14.97 3.40 -13.17
C SER A 124 13.97 4.54 -12.99
N THR A 125 13.23 4.55 -11.88
CA THR A 125 12.28 5.65 -11.56
C THR A 125 13.03 6.96 -11.29
N ALA A 126 14.08 6.93 -10.48
CA ALA A 126 14.88 8.13 -10.18
C ALA A 126 15.55 8.68 -11.44
N ASP A 127 16.12 7.81 -12.27
CA ASP A 127 16.73 8.20 -13.54
C ASP A 127 15.71 8.85 -14.48
N ALA A 128 14.53 8.25 -14.63
CA ALA A 128 13.46 8.79 -15.45
C ALA A 128 13.03 10.20 -15.00
N ILE A 129 12.81 10.39 -13.70
CA ILE A 129 12.49 11.69 -13.10
C ILE A 129 13.60 12.71 -13.39
N TRP A 130 14.86 12.30 -13.25
CA TRP A 130 16.00 13.18 -13.54
C TRP A 130 15.98 13.63 -15.00
N GLN A 131 15.77 12.72 -15.94
CA GLN A 131 15.82 13.03 -17.37
C GLN A 131 14.64 13.90 -17.84
N THR A 132 13.46 13.79 -17.21
CA THR A 132 12.27 14.56 -17.64
C THR A 132 12.13 15.93 -16.96
N ARG A 133 12.99 16.24 -15.98
CA ARG A 133 13.01 17.55 -15.29
C ARG A 133 13.20 18.72 -16.26
N LYS A 134 12.70 19.90 -15.91
CA LYS A 134 12.98 21.14 -16.63
C LYS A 134 14.44 21.59 -16.35
N PRO A 135 15.35 21.63 -17.34
CA PRO A 135 16.76 21.92 -17.08
C PRO A 135 17.02 23.34 -16.55
N SER A 136 16.16 24.30 -16.87
CA SER A 136 16.32 25.71 -16.48
C SER A 136 16.14 25.96 -14.98
N ASN A 137 15.38 25.11 -14.28
CA ASN A 137 15.06 25.30 -12.86
C ASN A 137 15.02 23.99 -12.06
N ASN A 138 15.40 22.86 -12.67
CA ASN A 138 15.34 21.51 -12.10
C ASN A 138 13.95 21.06 -11.61
N GLN A 139 12.88 21.73 -12.02
CA GLN A 139 11.52 21.35 -11.64
C GLN A 139 11.15 20.00 -12.30
N PHE A 140 10.76 19.03 -11.49
CA PHE A 140 10.23 17.76 -12.00
C PHE A 140 8.84 17.96 -12.62
N LYS A 141 8.56 17.19 -13.67
CA LYS A 141 7.24 17.08 -14.31
C LYS A 141 6.47 15.91 -13.69
N PRO A 142 5.15 15.78 -13.85
CA PRO A 142 4.45 14.57 -13.40
C PRO A 142 4.64 13.38 -14.35
N GLU A 143 4.90 13.62 -15.64
CA GLU A 143 5.21 12.58 -16.62
C GLU A 143 6.71 12.24 -16.62
N PHE A 144 7.02 10.95 -16.44
CA PHE A 144 8.39 10.43 -16.34
C PHE A 144 8.76 9.46 -17.44
N THR A 145 7.80 9.02 -18.25
CA THR A 145 8.02 8.04 -19.31
C THR A 145 7.40 8.49 -20.62
N SER A 146 7.54 7.67 -21.65
CA SER A 146 6.92 7.92 -22.95
C SER A 146 5.48 7.41 -22.98
N ARG A 147 4.64 8.05 -23.80
CA ARG A 147 3.26 7.60 -24.03
C ARG A 147 3.15 6.13 -24.47
N GLN A 148 4.15 5.63 -25.20
CA GLN A 148 4.23 4.23 -25.61
C GLN A 148 4.39 3.30 -24.40
N ASN A 149 5.29 3.66 -23.47
CA ASN A 149 5.50 2.90 -22.25
C ASN A 149 4.29 2.98 -21.31
N ASP A 150 3.66 4.16 -21.20
CA ASP A 150 2.41 4.31 -20.44
C ASP A 150 1.31 3.42 -21.01
N LYS A 151 1.16 3.36 -22.34
CA LYS A 151 0.19 2.45 -22.97
C LYS A 151 0.49 0.99 -22.64
N ALA A 152 1.74 0.56 -22.77
CA ALA A 152 2.15 -0.81 -22.43
C ALA A 152 1.91 -1.12 -20.93
N TYR A 153 2.18 -0.15 -20.06
CA TYR A 153 1.89 -0.24 -18.63
C TYR A 153 0.39 -0.39 -18.35
N ILE A 154 -0.44 0.46 -18.95
CA ILE A 154 -1.90 0.45 -18.78
C ILE A 154 -2.47 -0.88 -19.26
N ASP A 155 -2.04 -1.38 -20.42
CA ASP A 155 -2.50 -2.65 -20.97
C ASP A 155 -2.10 -3.83 -20.06
N LYS A 156 -0.87 -3.81 -19.54
CA LYS A 156 -0.42 -4.78 -18.53
C LYS A 156 -1.25 -4.68 -17.25
N PHE A 157 -1.42 -3.49 -16.70
CA PHE A 157 -2.19 -3.25 -15.47
C PHE A 157 -3.63 -3.75 -15.64
N ARG A 158 -4.26 -3.46 -16.78
CA ARG A 158 -5.60 -3.94 -17.11
C ARG A 158 -5.68 -5.47 -17.15
N SER A 159 -4.67 -6.14 -17.70
CA SER A 159 -4.63 -7.61 -17.69
C SER A 159 -4.54 -8.22 -16.29
N LEU A 160 -3.95 -7.51 -15.34
CA LEU A 160 -3.75 -7.96 -13.95
C LEU A 160 -4.93 -7.58 -13.04
N TRP A 161 -5.51 -6.39 -13.23
CA TRP A 161 -6.47 -5.78 -12.30
C TRP A 161 -7.87 -5.55 -12.91
N ALA A 162 -8.07 -5.88 -14.18
CA ALA A 162 -9.27 -5.70 -15.01
C ALA A 162 -9.72 -4.23 -15.24
N LEU A 163 -9.42 -3.31 -14.31
CA LEU A 163 -9.82 -1.91 -14.38
C LEU A 163 -8.60 -1.01 -14.59
N ALA A 164 -8.59 -0.28 -15.71
CA ALA A 164 -7.57 0.71 -16.06
C ALA A 164 -8.15 1.69 -17.10
N ASP A 165 -8.02 2.97 -16.83
CA ASP A 165 -8.37 4.05 -17.74
C ASP A 165 -7.22 4.33 -18.72
N GLU A 166 -7.54 4.74 -19.95
CA GLU A 166 -6.54 5.20 -20.91
C GLU A 166 -6.11 6.63 -20.61
N VAL A 167 -5.31 6.78 -19.55
CA VAL A 167 -4.82 8.08 -19.06
C VAL A 167 -3.29 8.13 -19.14
N TYR A 168 -2.77 9.17 -19.78
CA TYR A 168 -1.33 9.30 -20.09
C TYR A 168 -0.73 10.59 -19.54
N GLU A 169 -1.58 11.57 -19.25
CA GLU A 169 -1.18 12.92 -18.89
C GLU A 169 -2.02 13.40 -17.72
N TRP A 170 -1.42 14.24 -16.90
CA TRP A 170 -2.07 14.85 -15.77
C TRP A 170 -2.88 16.08 -16.21
N ASP A 171 -4.05 16.31 -15.62
CA ASP A 171 -4.81 17.55 -15.82
C ASP A 171 -4.20 18.68 -14.96
N ILE A 172 -2.93 18.99 -15.22
CA ILE A 172 -2.13 19.91 -14.42
C ILE A 172 -2.65 21.36 -14.53
N ASP A 173 -3.25 21.71 -15.66
CA ASP A 173 -3.72 23.07 -15.93
C ASP A 173 -4.92 23.44 -15.06
N ARG A 174 -5.66 22.44 -14.58
CA ARG A 174 -6.77 22.64 -13.63
C ARG A 174 -6.36 22.45 -12.17
N MET A 175 -5.10 22.14 -11.88
CA MET A 175 -4.59 22.03 -10.52
C MET A 175 -4.23 23.39 -9.93
N LYS A 176 -4.34 23.53 -8.60
CA LYS A 176 -3.82 24.70 -7.89
C LYS A 176 -2.29 24.78 -8.03
N ASP A 177 -1.76 25.96 -8.38
CA ASP A 177 -0.33 26.17 -8.66
C ASP A 177 0.61 25.68 -7.55
N GLN A 178 0.25 25.92 -6.29
CA GLN A 178 1.03 25.48 -5.13
C GLN A 178 1.18 23.95 -5.08
N ASN A 179 0.15 23.22 -5.50
CA ASN A 179 0.11 21.77 -5.47
C ASN A 179 0.82 21.17 -6.70
N LYS A 180 0.69 21.83 -7.86
CA LYS A 180 1.30 21.43 -9.14
C LYS A 180 2.80 21.20 -9.01
N TYR A 181 3.54 22.18 -8.49
CA TYR A 181 5.00 22.12 -8.45
C TYR A 181 5.54 21.41 -7.21
N GLY A 182 4.93 21.65 -6.05
CA GLY A 182 5.37 21.08 -4.78
C GLY A 182 5.31 19.56 -4.77
N VAL A 183 4.24 18.99 -5.32
CA VAL A 183 4.06 17.53 -5.31
C VAL A 183 4.99 16.84 -6.32
N CYS A 184 5.13 17.39 -7.54
CA CYS A 184 6.12 16.90 -8.50
C CYS A 184 7.53 16.94 -7.90
N GLN A 185 7.86 18.02 -7.20
CA GLN A 185 9.17 18.16 -6.54
C GLN A 185 9.36 17.12 -5.42
N SER A 186 8.32 16.91 -4.60
CA SER A 186 8.32 15.92 -3.52
C SER A 186 8.61 14.51 -4.03
N ILE A 187 7.95 14.05 -5.10
CA ILE A 187 8.16 12.69 -5.62
C ILE A 187 9.62 12.49 -6.04
N GLY A 188 10.19 13.46 -6.75
CA GLY A 188 11.57 13.33 -7.18
C GLY A 188 12.54 13.26 -6.00
N LEU A 189 12.32 14.06 -4.95
CA LEU A 189 13.12 13.98 -3.72
C LEU A 189 12.96 12.63 -3.01
N ASP A 190 11.74 12.08 -2.95
CA ASP A 190 11.51 10.74 -2.39
C ASP A 190 12.23 9.65 -3.22
N ALA A 191 12.17 9.74 -4.55
CA ALA A 191 12.82 8.80 -5.46
C ALA A 191 14.35 8.85 -5.37
N PHE A 192 14.94 10.04 -5.36
CA PHE A 192 16.38 10.20 -5.17
C PHE A 192 16.82 9.79 -3.77
N GLY A 193 16.05 10.12 -2.74
CA GLY A 193 16.30 9.67 -1.37
C GLY A 193 16.26 8.15 -1.21
N ALA A 194 15.44 7.46 -2.00
CA ALA A 194 15.46 6.01 -2.08
C ALA A 194 16.67 5.49 -2.88
N ALA A 195 16.99 6.12 -4.02
CA ALA A 195 18.05 5.69 -4.93
C ALA A 195 19.47 5.88 -4.36
N ILE A 196 19.72 6.98 -3.65
CA ILE A 196 21.05 7.33 -3.10
C ILE A 196 21.59 6.25 -2.16
N LYS A 197 20.70 5.48 -1.52
CA LYS A 197 21.04 4.35 -0.64
C LYS A 197 21.74 3.20 -1.38
N TYR A 198 21.73 3.21 -2.71
CA TYR A 198 22.36 2.21 -3.57
C TYR A 198 23.63 2.70 -4.27
N LEU A 199 24.02 3.97 -4.12
CA LEU A 199 25.19 4.58 -4.78
C LEU A 199 26.52 4.31 -4.03
N LYS A 200 26.71 3.09 -3.53
CA LYS A 200 27.97 2.69 -2.88
C LYS A 200 29.07 2.48 -3.90
#